data_AF-A0A816ZSB3-F1
#
_entry.id   AF-A0A816ZSB3-F1
#
_cell.length_a   1.000
_cell.length_b   1.000
_cell.length_c   1.000
_cell.angle_alpha   90.00
_cell.angle_beta   90.00
_cell.angle_gamma   90.00
#
_symmetry.space_group_name_H-M   'P 1'
#
loop_
_entity.id
_entity.type
_entity.pdbx_description
1 polymer ?
#
loop_
_entity_poly.entity_id
_entity_poly.type
_entity_poly.pdbx_seq_one_letter_code
_entity_poly.pdbx_strand_id
1 'polypeptide(L)'
;MRLLSDCLSVEEAKDLKEFSEWILKIGDGKVNEPNDGEAEIEIPSQFLIIDADEPIEAISKAVYGDSISLQENKDPKFFQERAILCPTNEDVNMINEYMLDRLAGDEKIYISADSIDPSDKISVNNEALRPDFLNTIKVSGLPNHSLRLKVGCPVMVLRNIDPSAGLMNGTRLQITELMDFMVRAKIITGEKVGRTVDIPRLSITPSDTRLPFKMRRRQLPLAVAFAITINN
;
A
#
# COMPACT_ATOMS: atom_id res chain seq x y z
N MET A 1 -7.27 11.62 -7.57
CA MET A 1 -7.30 12.99 -8.13
C MET A 1 -8.74 13.49 -7.99
N ARG A 2 -9.02 14.42 -7.06
CA ARG A 2 -10.37 14.86 -6.64
C ARG A 2 -11.11 15.75 -7.67
N LEU A 3 -10.61 15.86 -8.90
CA LEU A 3 -11.02 16.89 -9.86
C LEU A 3 -12.30 16.56 -10.65
N LEU A 4 -12.88 15.38 -10.45
CA LEU A 4 -14.14 14.97 -11.07
C LEU A 4 -15.01 14.29 -9.99
N SER A 5 -15.82 15.09 -9.30
CA SER A 5 -16.85 14.58 -8.39
C SER A 5 -18.17 15.26 -8.76
N ASP A 6 -19.14 14.48 -9.23
CA ASP A 6 -20.42 14.97 -9.75
C ASP A 6 -21.42 15.41 -8.65
N CYS A 7 -21.02 15.35 -7.38
CA CYS A 7 -21.86 15.65 -6.21
C CYS A 7 -21.09 16.41 -5.11
N LEU A 8 -20.50 17.56 -5.41
CA LEU A 8 -19.86 18.41 -4.38
C LEU A 8 -20.88 19.38 -3.76
N SER A 9 -20.84 19.54 -2.44
CA SER A 9 -21.49 20.66 -1.75
C SER A 9 -20.86 22.00 -2.18
N VAL A 10 -21.55 23.11 -1.90
CA VAL A 10 -21.07 24.45 -2.24
C VAL A 10 -19.74 24.75 -1.55
N GLU A 11 -19.61 24.31 -0.29
CA GLU A 11 -18.40 24.43 0.52
C GLU A 11 -17.25 23.58 -0.06
N GLU A 12 -17.48 22.30 -0.36
CA GLU A 12 -16.44 21.43 -0.93
C GLU A 12 -15.97 21.90 -2.31
N ALA A 13 -16.87 22.44 -3.12
CA ALA A 13 -16.54 23.00 -4.42
C ALA A 13 -15.68 24.27 -4.28
N LYS A 14 -15.94 25.10 -3.26
CA LYS A 14 -15.14 26.27 -2.94
C LYS A 14 -13.75 25.87 -2.47
N ASP A 15 -13.64 24.94 -1.52
CA ASP A 15 -12.36 24.47 -0.99
C ASP A 15 -11.50 23.82 -2.09
N LEU A 16 -12.11 23.02 -2.97
CA LEU A 16 -11.43 22.42 -4.11
C LEU A 16 -10.89 23.48 -5.09
N LYS A 17 -11.68 24.53 -5.34
CA LYS A 17 -11.28 25.65 -6.19
C LYS A 17 -10.10 26.40 -5.57
N GLU A 18 -10.16 26.75 -4.29
CA GLU A 18 -9.07 27.45 -3.58
C GLU A 18 -7.78 26.63 -3.59
N PHE A 19 -7.87 25.32 -3.32
CA PHE A 19 -6.72 24.41 -3.40
C PHE A 19 -6.15 24.33 -4.83
N SER A 20 -7.00 24.21 -5.84
CA SER A 20 -6.58 24.15 -7.24
C SER A 20 -5.89 25.45 -7.67
N GLU A 21 -6.41 26.61 -7.28
CA GLU A 21 -5.80 27.90 -7.56
C GLU A 21 -4.45 28.06 -6.85
N TRP A 22 -4.31 27.57 -5.63
CA TRP A 22 -3.04 27.58 -4.89
C TRP A 22 -1.99 26.70 -5.57
N ILE A 23 -2.32 25.46 -5.95
CA ILE A 23 -1.41 24.58 -6.70
C ILE A 23 -0.99 25.19 -8.04
N LEU A 24 -1.92 25.83 -8.75
CA LEU A 24 -1.61 26.52 -10.02
C LEU A 24 -0.65 27.69 -9.80
N LYS A 25 -0.84 28.49 -8.75
CA LYS A 25 0.09 29.58 -8.42
C LYS A 25 1.49 29.05 -8.14
N ILE A 26 1.61 27.91 -7.44
CA ILE A 26 2.91 27.26 -7.19
C ILE A 26 3.55 26.85 -8.53
N GLY A 27 2.80 26.16 -9.40
CA GLY A 27 3.29 25.71 -10.70
C GLY A 27 3.69 26.86 -11.64
N ASP A 28 2.99 27.98 -11.57
CA ASP A 28 3.27 29.19 -12.35
C ASP A 28 4.43 30.03 -11.79
N GLY A 29 4.98 29.69 -10.62
CA GLY A 29 5.98 30.53 -9.95
C GLY A 29 5.43 31.90 -9.53
N LYS A 30 4.14 31.97 -9.20
CA LYS A 30 3.46 33.20 -8.74
C LYS A 30 3.29 33.24 -7.23
N VAL A 31 3.84 32.26 -6.52
CA VAL A 31 3.87 32.24 -5.06
C VAL A 31 5.14 32.93 -4.59
N ASN A 32 4.97 33.92 -3.72
CA ASN A 32 6.03 34.61 -2.98
C ASN A 32 7.16 35.20 -3.86
N GLU A 33 6.86 36.30 -4.55
CA GLU A 33 7.84 37.11 -5.29
C GLU A 33 8.85 37.82 -4.36
N PRO A 34 10.11 38.04 -4.80
CA PRO A 34 10.67 37.74 -6.12
C PRO A 34 11.23 36.31 -6.23
N ASN A 35 10.99 35.70 -7.40
CA ASN A 35 11.40 34.33 -7.72
C ASN A 35 12.85 34.31 -8.25
N ASP A 36 13.83 34.49 -7.36
CA ASP A 36 15.25 34.66 -7.68
C ASP A 36 16.04 33.34 -7.79
N GLY A 37 15.33 32.22 -7.85
CA GLY A 37 15.88 30.86 -7.95
C GLY A 37 15.52 29.99 -6.75
N GLU A 38 15.15 30.61 -5.63
CA GLU A 38 14.60 29.96 -4.45
C GLU A 38 13.25 30.60 -4.11
N ALA A 39 12.28 29.80 -3.65
CA ALA A 39 10.97 30.30 -3.26
C ALA A 39 10.56 29.60 -1.96
N GLU A 40 10.23 30.38 -0.94
CA GLU A 40 9.57 29.85 0.24
C GLU A 40 8.09 29.68 -0.07
N ILE A 41 7.54 28.49 0.19
CA ILE A 41 6.11 28.21 -0.01
C ILE A 41 5.50 27.96 1.37
N GLU A 42 4.50 28.77 1.71
CA GLU A 42 3.70 28.52 2.91
C GLU A 42 2.66 27.44 2.62
N ILE A 43 2.75 26.32 3.33
CA ILE A 43 1.77 25.24 3.27
C ILE A 43 0.58 25.63 4.17
N PRO A 44 -0.66 25.65 3.66
CA PRO A 44 -1.83 25.97 4.46
C PRO A 44 -1.94 25.07 5.69
N SER A 45 -2.26 25.67 6.85
CA SER A 45 -2.28 25.00 8.14
C SER A 45 -3.24 23.80 8.18
N GLN A 46 -4.31 23.80 7.37
CA GLN A 46 -5.22 22.65 7.27
C GLN A 46 -4.57 21.37 6.71
N PHE A 47 -3.39 21.47 6.08
CA PHE A 47 -2.64 20.33 5.57
C PHE A 47 -1.49 19.90 6.48
N LEU A 48 -1.26 20.63 7.58
CA LEU A 48 -0.17 20.37 8.50
C LEU A 48 -0.66 19.56 9.70
N ILE A 49 0.13 18.55 10.06
CA ILE A 49 0.01 17.85 11.34
C ILE A 49 1.05 18.47 12.26
N ILE A 50 0.60 19.33 13.18
CA ILE A 50 1.46 20.14 14.04
C ILE A 50 1.92 19.39 15.31
N ASP A 51 1.09 18.49 15.84
CA ASP A 51 1.39 17.69 17.02
C ASP A 51 2.03 16.36 16.59
N ALA A 52 3.37 16.35 16.50
CA ALA A 52 4.13 15.24 15.93
C ALA A 52 5.27 14.73 16.84
N ASP A 53 5.07 14.74 18.16
CA ASP A 53 6.02 14.12 19.12
C ASP A 53 6.29 12.65 18.74
N GLU A 54 5.24 11.95 18.31
CA GLU A 54 5.28 10.60 17.75
C GLU A 54 4.75 10.61 16.30
N PRO A 55 5.61 10.82 15.27
CA PRO A 55 5.18 11.10 13.91
C PRO A 55 4.30 10.01 13.27
N ILE A 56 4.61 8.74 13.52
CA ILE A 56 3.83 7.60 12.98
C ILE A 56 2.44 7.56 13.62
N GLU A 57 2.34 7.84 14.92
CA GLU A 57 1.05 7.90 15.60
C GLU A 57 0.22 9.07 15.11
N ALA A 58 0.83 10.25 14.99
CA ALA A 58 0.18 11.47 14.55
C ALA A 58 -0.42 11.30 13.14
N ILE A 59 0.36 10.77 12.18
CA ILE A 59 -0.14 10.54 10.82
C ILE A 59 -1.18 9.42 10.74
N SER A 60 -0.99 8.35 11.52
CA SER A 60 -1.96 7.25 11.60
C SER A 60 -3.30 7.74 12.12
N LYS A 61 -3.27 8.57 13.17
CA LYS A 61 -4.47 9.17 13.78
C LYS A 61 -5.14 10.18 12.86
N ALA A 62 -4.37 11.00 12.15
CA ALA A 62 -4.91 11.97 11.20
C ALA A 62 -5.64 11.29 10.03
N VAL A 63 -5.14 10.15 9.55
CA VAL A 63 -5.71 9.44 8.39
C VAL A 63 -6.80 8.44 8.80
N TYR A 64 -6.51 7.58 9.77
CA TYR A 64 -7.36 6.45 10.16
C TYR A 64 -8.05 6.62 11.52
N GLY A 65 -7.96 7.80 12.13
CA GLY A 65 -8.55 8.04 13.46
C GLY A 65 -7.80 7.31 14.58
N ASP A 66 -8.37 7.36 15.78
CA ASP A 66 -7.81 6.65 16.91
C ASP A 66 -7.95 5.12 16.80
N SER A 67 -7.34 4.40 17.73
CA SER A 67 -7.38 2.93 17.72
C SER A 67 -8.82 2.39 17.80
N ILE A 68 -9.74 3.11 18.45
CA ILE A 68 -11.15 2.72 18.54
C ILE A 68 -11.80 2.84 17.16
N SER A 69 -11.64 4.00 16.50
CA SER A 69 -12.17 4.26 15.16
C SER A 69 -11.68 3.24 14.15
N LEU A 70 -10.39 2.87 14.21
CA LEU A 70 -9.78 1.85 13.36
C LEU A 70 -10.37 0.45 13.59
N GLN A 71 -10.74 0.13 14.83
CA GLN A 71 -11.29 -1.18 15.20
C GLN A 71 -12.79 -1.31 14.90
N GLU A 72 -13.55 -0.23 15.08
CA GLU A 72 -15.00 -0.23 14.89
C GLU A 72 -15.41 -0.04 13.43
N ASN A 73 -14.60 0.65 12.60
CA ASN A 73 -14.91 0.86 11.19
C ASN A 73 -14.73 -0.41 10.36
N LYS A 74 -15.85 -1.09 10.12
CA LYS A 74 -15.94 -2.23 9.20
C LYS A 74 -16.39 -1.83 7.80
N ASP A 75 -16.73 -0.56 7.57
CA ASP A 75 -17.16 -0.10 6.25
C ASP A 75 -15.96 -0.10 5.28
N PRO A 76 -16.02 -0.82 4.15
CA PRO A 76 -14.99 -0.77 3.13
C PRO A 76 -14.68 0.64 2.62
N LYS A 77 -15.66 1.56 2.63
CA LYS A 77 -15.46 2.97 2.23
C LYS A 77 -14.41 3.67 3.10
N PHE A 78 -14.34 3.31 4.38
CA PHE A 78 -13.35 3.86 5.30
C PHE A 78 -11.93 3.68 4.76
N PHE A 79 -11.56 2.46 4.37
CA PHE A 79 -10.24 2.15 3.83
C PHE A 79 -10.08 2.56 2.36
N GLN A 80 -11.17 2.60 1.59
CA GLN A 80 -11.17 3.02 0.19
C GLN A 80 -10.65 4.46 0.00
N GLU A 81 -11.09 5.37 0.86
CA GLU A 81 -10.80 6.81 0.73
C GLU A 81 -9.50 7.25 1.39
N ARG A 82 -8.77 6.31 2.01
CA ARG A 82 -7.63 6.60 2.90
C ARG A 82 -6.42 5.76 2.53
N ALA A 83 -5.27 6.41 2.40
CA ALA A 83 -3.96 5.78 2.28
C ALA A 83 -2.89 6.77 2.74
N ILE A 84 -1.85 6.28 3.40
CA ILE A 84 -0.65 7.05 3.69
C ILE A 84 0.32 6.86 2.53
N LEU A 85 0.87 7.96 1.99
CA LEU A 85 1.85 7.90 0.91
C LEU A 85 3.23 8.15 1.47
N CYS A 86 4.18 7.28 1.13
CA CYS A 86 5.55 7.35 1.61
C CYS A 86 6.56 7.42 0.46
N PRO A 87 7.72 8.07 0.64
CA PRO A 87 8.77 8.11 -0.36
C PRO A 87 9.53 6.78 -0.46
N THR A 88 9.71 6.05 0.65
CA THR A 88 10.49 4.81 0.68
C THR A 88 9.65 3.60 1.10
N ASN A 89 10.06 2.40 0.68
CA ASN A 89 9.47 1.15 1.13
C ASN A 89 9.72 0.87 2.62
N GLU A 90 10.78 1.44 3.20
CA GLU A 90 11.10 1.27 4.62
C GLU A 90 10.05 1.96 5.49
N ASP A 91 9.72 3.22 5.17
CA ASP A 91 8.65 3.97 5.83
C ASP A 91 7.29 3.25 5.69
N VAL A 92 6.98 2.74 4.49
CA VAL A 92 5.76 1.94 4.25
C VAL A 92 5.70 0.74 5.18
N ASN A 93 6.80 0.01 5.32
CA ASN A 93 6.84 -1.16 6.19
C ASN A 93 6.64 -0.75 7.65
N MET A 94 7.35 0.28 8.14
CA MET A 94 7.22 0.75 9.52
C MET A 94 5.78 1.14 9.87
N ILE A 95 5.10 1.89 9.00
CA ILE A 95 3.72 2.32 9.22
C ILE A 95 2.75 1.14 9.12
N ASN A 96 2.92 0.25 8.14
CA ASN A 96 2.05 -0.90 7.99
C ASN A 96 2.14 -1.88 9.18
N GLU A 97 3.34 -2.12 9.72
CA GLU A 97 3.52 -2.93 10.93
C GLU A 97 2.87 -2.25 12.14
N TYR A 98 3.12 -0.95 12.34
CA TYR A 98 2.50 -0.15 13.40
C TYR A 98 0.96 -0.21 13.36
N MET A 99 0.38 -0.14 12.17
CA MET A 99 -1.07 -0.18 11.95
C MET A 99 -1.64 -1.58 12.17
N LEU A 100 -0.94 -2.62 11.73
CA LEU A 100 -1.34 -4.01 11.97
C LEU A 100 -1.34 -4.35 13.46
N ASP A 101 -0.37 -3.86 14.22
CA ASP A 101 -0.28 -4.11 15.67
C ASP A 101 -1.50 -3.54 16.42
N ARG A 102 -2.05 -2.41 15.94
CA ARG A 102 -3.21 -1.72 16.52
C ARG A 102 -4.56 -2.20 16.02
N LEU A 103 -4.59 -2.85 14.85
CA LEU A 103 -5.80 -3.44 14.32
C LEU A 103 -6.24 -4.62 15.19
N ALA A 104 -7.51 -4.62 15.60
CA ALA A 104 -8.07 -5.74 16.37
C ALA A 104 -8.20 -7.01 15.52
N GLY A 105 -8.31 -8.14 16.21
CA GLY A 105 -8.51 -9.45 15.60
C GLY A 105 -7.23 -10.28 15.53
N ASP A 106 -7.44 -11.57 15.27
CA ASP A 106 -6.38 -12.56 15.26
C ASP A 106 -5.47 -12.37 14.05
N GLU A 107 -4.17 -12.43 14.32
CA GLU A 107 -3.15 -12.41 13.30
C GLU A 107 -2.92 -13.80 12.72
N LYS A 108 -2.79 -13.86 11.40
CA LYS A 108 -2.25 -15.02 10.69
C LYS A 108 -0.99 -14.64 9.93
N ILE A 109 0.05 -15.43 10.14
CA ILE A 109 1.33 -15.27 9.45
C ILE A 109 1.43 -16.30 8.34
N TYR A 110 1.57 -15.84 7.10
CA TYR A 110 1.81 -16.69 5.93
C TYR A 110 3.30 -16.69 5.62
N ILE A 111 3.94 -17.85 5.82
CA ILE A 111 5.35 -18.06 5.48
C ILE A 111 5.47 -18.51 4.01
N SER A 112 6.36 -17.90 3.25
CA SER A 112 6.59 -18.24 1.84
C SER A 112 7.40 -19.53 1.69
N ALA A 113 7.31 -20.13 0.50
CA ALA A 113 8.22 -21.20 0.09
C ALA A 113 9.06 -20.73 -1.09
N ASP A 114 10.37 -20.60 -0.87
CA ASP A 114 11.29 -19.98 -1.80
C ASP A 114 12.23 -21.02 -2.42
N SER A 115 12.48 -20.90 -3.72
CA SER A 115 13.44 -21.74 -4.42
C SER A 115 14.09 -21.00 -5.56
N ILE A 116 15.25 -21.49 -6.01
CA ILE A 116 15.78 -21.13 -7.32
C ILE A 116 14.81 -21.59 -8.42
N ASP A 117 14.73 -20.79 -9.48
CA ASP A 117 13.94 -21.15 -10.66
C ASP A 117 14.63 -22.30 -11.39
N PRO A 118 13.94 -23.41 -11.70
CA PRO A 118 14.55 -24.56 -12.37
C PRO A 118 15.18 -24.24 -13.74
N SER A 119 14.81 -23.11 -14.37
CA SER A 119 15.42 -22.66 -15.62
C SER A 119 16.84 -22.10 -15.45
N ASP A 120 17.21 -21.69 -14.23
CA ASP A 120 18.56 -21.19 -13.92
C ASP A 120 19.50 -22.36 -13.60
N LYS A 121 19.99 -23.00 -14.67
CA LYS A 121 20.87 -24.19 -14.58
C LYS A 121 22.20 -23.92 -13.88
N ILE A 122 22.61 -22.66 -13.76
CA ILE A 122 23.88 -22.26 -13.13
C ILE A 122 23.66 -22.19 -11.62
N SER A 123 22.60 -21.50 -11.21
CA SER A 123 22.33 -21.19 -9.81
C SER A 123 21.58 -22.29 -9.06
N VAL A 124 20.88 -23.19 -9.75
CA VAL A 124 20.02 -24.23 -9.14
C VAL A 124 20.78 -25.18 -8.21
N ASN A 125 22.06 -25.43 -8.48
CA ASN A 125 22.92 -26.30 -7.66
C ASN A 125 23.87 -25.50 -6.77
N ASN A 126 23.66 -24.19 -6.62
CA ASN A 126 24.51 -23.36 -5.79
C ASN A 126 24.14 -23.52 -4.31
N GLU A 127 25.00 -24.19 -3.54
CA GLU A 127 24.79 -24.46 -2.11
C GLU A 127 24.70 -23.20 -1.24
N ALA A 128 25.13 -22.04 -1.73
CA ALA A 128 24.98 -20.76 -1.03
C ALA A 128 23.56 -20.17 -1.16
N LEU A 129 22.81 -20.54 -2.20
CA LEU A 129 21.45 -20.04 -2.46
C LEU A 129 20.38 -20.90 -1.76
N ARG A 130 20.58 -21.13 -0.46
CA ARG A 130 19.65 -21.90 0.37
C ARG A 130 18.36 -21.12 0.62
N PRO A 131 17.24 -21.82 0.93
CA PRO A 131 15.97 -21.16 1.27
C PRO A 131 16.11 -20.05 2.30
N ASP A 132 16.94 -20.21 3.34
CA ASP A 132 17.14 -19.18 4.38
C ASP A 132 17.66 -17.85 3.81
N PHE A 133 18.57 -17.90 2.84
CA PHE A 133 19.03 -16.69 2.15
C PHE A 133 17.92 -16.13 1.25
N LEU A 134 17.24 -16.99 0.49
CA LEU A 134 16.16 -16.55 -0.40
C LEU A 134 15.03 -15.85 0.37
N ASN A 135 14.71 -16.34 1.57
CA ASN A 135 13.70 -15.77 2.47
C ASN A 135 14.02 -14.33 2.89
N THR A 136 15.30 -13.91 2.88
CA THR A 136 15.70 -12.53 3.21
C THR A 136 15.52 -11.54 2.05
N ILE A 137 15.30 -12.02 0.82
CA ILE A 137 15.24 -11.18 -0.37
C ILE A 137 13.95 -10.36 -0.36
N LYS A 138 14.12 -9.03 -0.42
CA LYS A 138 13.07 -8.03 -0.59
C LYS A 138 13.31 -7.28 -1.90
N VAL A 139 12.41 -7.45 -2.86
CA VAL A 139 12.48 -6.82 -4.19
C VAL A 139 11.06 -6.42 -4.62
N SER A 140 10.96 -5.40 -5.47
CA SER A 140 9.66 -4.90 -5.93
C SER A 140 8.87 -5.98 -6.66
N GLY A 141 7.56 -6.01 -6.42
CA GLY A 141 6.64 -7.02 -6.98
C GLY A 141 6.74 -8.41 -6.36
N LEU A 142 7.65 -8.63 -5.40
CA LEU A 142 7.77 -9.88 -4.65
C LEU A 142 7.17 -9.70 -3.25
N PRO A 143 6.15 -10.48 -2.84
CA PRO A 143 5.64 -10.43 -1.48
C PRO A 143 6.72 -10.80 -0.45
N ASN A 144 6.63 -10.27 0.77
CA ASN A 144 7.53 -10.62 1.85
C ASN A 144 7.46 -12.12 2.20
N HIS A 145 8.57 -12.67 2.66
CA HIS A 145 8.64 -14.06 3.13
C HIS A 145 7.65 -14.31 4.27
N SER A 146 7.69 -13.47 5.30
CA SER A 146 6.68 -13.43 6.37
C SER A 146 5.65 -12.36 6.05
N LEU A 147 4.42 -12.78 5.76
CA LEU A 147 3.29 -11.89 5.50
C LEU A 147 2.28 -11.99 6.65
N ARG A 148 2.27 -10.98 7.52
CA ARG A 148 1.30 -10.83 8.61
C ARG A 148 -0.01 -10.26 8.05
N LEU A 149 -1.14 -10.87 8.36
CA LEU A 149 -2.46 -10.39 7.98
C LEU A 149 -3.45 -10.54 9.13
N LYS A 150 -4.43 -9.64 9.16
CA LYS A 150 -5.58 -9.65 10.08
C LYS A 150 -6.86 -9.43 9.29
N VAL A 151 -7.98 -9.94 9.77
CA VAL A 151 -9.29 -9.62 9.18
C VAL A 151 -9.55 -8.12 9.30
N GLY A 152 -10.03 -7.50 8.23
CA GLY A 152 -10.29 -6.07 8.16
C GLY A 152 -9.14 -5.21 7.63
N CYS A 153 -7.90 -5.73 7.58
CA CYS A 153 -6.77 -4.92 7.10
C CYS A 153 -6.87 -4.66 5.57
N PRO A 154 -6.52 -3.45 5.10
CA PRO A 154 -6.35 -3.18 3.68
C PRO A 154 -5.05 -3.82 3.18
N VAL A 155 -5.15 -4.44 2.01
CA VAL A 155 -4.01 -5.02 1.28
C VAL A 155 -4.04 -4.54 -0.16
N MET A 156 -2.92 -4.67 -0.87
CA MET A 156 -2.77 -4.35 -2.27
C MET A 156 -2.26 -5.56 -3.04
N VAL A 157 -2.84 -5.79 -4.20
CA VAL A 157 -2.41 -6.83 -5.14
C VAL A 157 -1.10 -6.40 -5.81
N LEU A 158 -0.08 -7.24 -5.74
CA LEU A 158 1.28 -6.93 -6.22
C LEU A 158 1.52 -7.29 -7.69
N ARG A 159 0.58 -7.97 -8.34
CA ARG A 159 0.70 -8.36 -9.76
C ARG A 159 -0.66 -8.68 -10.38
N ASN A 160 -0.71 -8.70 -11.70
CA ASN A 160 -1.93 -9.11 -12.41
C ASN A 160 -2.21 -10.60 -12.15
N ILE A 161 -3.39 -10.91 -11.60
CA ILE A 161 -3.88 -12.26 -11.33
C ILE A 161 -5.02 -12.58 -12.29
N ASP A 162 -6.05 -11.75 -12.27
CA ASP A 162 -7.22 -11.83 -13.15
C ASP A 162 -7.74 -10.41 -13.44
N PRO A 163 -7.25 -9.77 -14.51
CA PRO A 163 -7.68 -8.42 -14.88
C PRO A 163 -9.18 -8.31 -15.12
N SER A 164 -9.82 -9.36 -15.64
CA SER A 164 -11.26 -9.37 -15.92
C SER A 164 -12.10 -9.31 -14.64
N ALA A 165 -11.58 -9.90 -13.55
CA ALA A 165 -12.17 -9.83 -12.23
C ALA A 165 -11.81 -8.54 -11.46
N GLY A 166 -10.95 -7.68 -12.01
CA GLY A 166 -10.44 -6.47 -11.36
C GLY A 166 -9.23 -6.75 -10.44
N LEU A 167 -8.57 -7.90 -10.58
CA LEU A 167 -7.39 -8.28 -9.79
C LEU A 167 -6.10 -7.93 -10.55
N MET A 168 -5.85 -6.62 -10.65
CA MET A 168 -4.65 -6.06 -11.29
C MET A 168 -3.66 -5.56 -10.24
N ASN A 169 -2.40 -5.39 -10.65
CA ASN A 169 -1.40 -4.73 -9.79
C ASN A 169 -1.94 -3.37 -9.29
N GLY A 170 -1.74 -3.08 -8.00
CA GLY A 170 -2.22 -1.86 -7.36
C GLY A 170 -3.68 -1.91 -6.88
N THR A 171 -4.45 -2.95 -7.21
CA THR A 171 -5.83 -3.08 -6.70
C THR A 171 -5.80 -3.26 -5.19
N ARG A 172 -6.46 -2.37 -4.45
CA ARG A 172 -6.64 -2.50 -3.00
C ARG A 172 -7.85 -3.35 -2.67
N LEU A 173 -7.67 -4.21 -1.67
CA LEU A 173 -8.68 -5.11 -1.13
C LEU A 173 -8.74 -4.94 0.39
N GLN A 174 -9.85 -5.31 1.00
CA GLN A 174 -9.98 -5.47 2.45
C GLN A 174 -10.12 -6.96 2.77
N ILE A 175 -9.28 -7.49 3.67
CA ILE A 175 -9.36 -8.90 4.08
C ILE A 175 -10.67 -9.14 4.84
N THR A 176 -11.41 -10.17 4.42
CA THR A 176 -12.65 -10.60 5.09
C THR A 176 -12.51 -11.98 5.75
N GLU A 177 -11.60 -12.82 5.26
CA GLU A 177 -11.38 -14.17 5.81
C GLU A 177 -9.94 -14.63 5.56
N LEU A 178 -9.36 -15.31 6.55
CA LEU A 178 -8.00 -15.86 6.52
C LEU A 178 -8.06 -17.40 6.54
N MET A 179 -7.74 -18.05 5.43
CA MET A 179 -7.70 -19.51 5.30
C MET A 179 -6.25 -20.02 5.27
N ASP A 180 -5.99 -21.31 5.16
CA ASP A 180 -4.61 -21.83 5.25
C ASP A 180 -3.75 -21.51 4.02
N PHE A 181 -4.36 -21.54 2.85
CA PHE A 181 -3.66 -21.42 1.55
C PHE A 181 -4.16 -20.28 0.68
N MET A 182 -5.15 -19.53 1.15
CA MET A 182 -5.79 -18.43 0.44
C MET A 182 -6.40 -17.43 1.42
N VAL A 183 -6.76 -16.26 0.92
CA VAL A 183 -7.54 -15.27 1.66
C VAL A 183 -8.75 -14.87 0.86
N ARG A 184 -9.84 -14.56 1.55
CA ARG A 184 -11.01 -13.91 0.94
C ARG A 184 -10.94 -12.44 1.24
N ALA A 185 -11.14 -11.62 0.22
CA ALA A 185 -11.10 -10.18 0.36
C ALA A 185 -12.18 -9.50 -0.47
N LYS A 186 -12.52 -8.27 -0.11
CA LYS A 186 -13.45 -7.41 -0.84
C LYS A 186 -12.68 -6.33 -1.58
N ILE A 187 -12.95 -6.13 -2.86
CA ILE A 187 -12.31 -5.07 -3.65
C ILE A 187 -12.79 -3.70 -3.12
N ILE A 188 -11.85 -2.80 -2.85
CA ILE A 188 -12.14 -1.44 -2.32
C ILE A 188 -11.65 -0.32 -3.24
N THR A 189 -11.05 -0.62 -4.39
CA THR A 189 -10.68 0.38 -5.41
C THR A 189 -11.00 -0.09 -6.82
N GLY A 190 -11.29 0.85 -7.72
CA GLY A 190 -11.54 0.57 -9.15
C GLY A 190 -13.00 0.25 -9.49
N GLU A 191 -13.25 -0.25 -10.69
CA GLU A 191 -14.60 -0.48 -11.22
C GLU A 191 -15.36 -1.63 -10.55
N LYS A 192 -14.63 -2.54 -9.88
CA LYS A 192 -15.19 -3.76 -9.26
C LYS A 192 -15.34 -3.63 -7.75
N VAL A 193 -15.37 -2.42 -7.20
CA VAL A 193 -15.58 -2.16 -5.76
C VAL A 193 -16.79 -2.92 -5.24
N GLY A 194 -16.63 -3.54 -4.07
CA GLY A 194 -17.68 -4.30 -3.41
C GLY A 194 -17.69 -5.79 -3.74
N ARG A 195 -17.03 -6.21 -4.83
CA ARG A 195 -16.92 -7.63 -5.22
C ARG A 195 -16.01 -8.38 -4.25
N THR A 196 -16.45 -9.57 -3.84
CA THR A 196 -15.64 -10.51 -3.06
C THR A 196 -14.83 -11.42 -3.98
N VAL A 197 -13.59 -11.67 -3.61
CA VAL A 197 -12.60 -12.45 -4.37
C VAL A 197 -11.80 -13.35 -3.43
N ASP A 198 -11.40 -14.53 -3.94
CA ASP A 198 -10.50 -15.44 -3.24
C ASP A 198 -9.12 -15.33 -3.90
N ILE A 199 -8.09 -15.08 -3.09
CA ILE A 199 -6.70 -14.91 -3.53
C ILE A 199 -5.88 -16.11 -3.05
N PRO A 200 -5.48 -17.02 -3.95
CA PRO A 200 -4.63 -18.15 -3.61
C PRO A 200 -3.15 -17.76 -3.55
N ARG A 201 -2.34 -18.59 -2.90
CA ARG A 201 -0.87 -18.51 -3.03
C ARG A 201 -0.45 -18.81 -4.47
N LEU A 202 0.37 -17.93 -5.05
CA LEU A 202 0.92 -18.07 -6.40
C LEU A 202 2.43 -18.29 -6.34
N SER A 203 2.99 -18.94 -7.37
CA SER A 203 4.44 -18.92 -7.60
C SER A 203 4.81 -17.63 -8.33
N ILE A 204 5.66 -16.82 -7.69
CA ILE A 204 5.99 -15.46 -8.13
C ILE A 204 7.48 -15.40 -8.41
N THR A 205 7.82 -15.02 -9.64
CA THR A 205 9.19 -14.66 -10.02
C THR A 205 9.33 -13.15 -9.85
N PRO A 206 10.40 -12.67 -9.22
CA PRO A 206 10.68 -11.24 -9.14
C PRO A 206 10.64 -10.57 -10.52
N SER A 207 10.00 -9.41 -10.62
CA SER A 207 10.07 -8.58 -11.83
C SER A 207 11.44 -7.90 -11.96
N ASP A 208 12.16 -7.76 -10.85
CA ASP A 208 13.46 -7.13 -10.78
C ASP A 208 14.55 -8.03 -11.37
N THR A 209 15.18 -7.58 -12.46
CA THR A 209 16.26 -8.29 -13.14
C THR A 209 17.64 -8.05 -12.54
N ARG A 210 17.75 -7.30 -11.44
CA ARG A 210 19.03 -7.00 -10.78
C ARG A 210 19.60 -8.18 -9.98
N LEU A 211 18.78 -9.19 -9.67
CA LEU A 211 19.27 -10.39 -9.01
C LEU A 211 20.18 -11.18 -9.99
N PRO A 212 21.37 -11.62 -9.56
CA PRO A 212 22.29 -12.38 -10.41
C PRO A 212 21.84 -13.84 -10.67
N PHE A 213 20.65 -14.22 -10.19
CA PHE A 213 20.04 -15.53 -10.34
C PHE A 213 18.52 -15.36 -10.46
N LYS A 214 17.85 -16.39 -11.00
CA LYS A 214 16.39 -16.44 -11.04
C LYS A 214 15.85 -17.24 -9.86
N MET A 215 14.91 -16.67 -9.13
CA MET A 215 14.20 -17.35 -8.05
C MET A 215 12.69 -17.31 -8.25
N ARG A 216 11.99 -18.16 -7.53
CA ARG A 216 10.54 -18.11 -7.37
C ARG A 216 10.18 -18.17 -5.88
N ARG A 217 9.19 -17.38 -5.50
CA ARG A 217 8.58 -17.35 -4.17
C ARG A 217 7.13 -17.78 -4.28
N ARG A 218 6.73 -18.83 -3.58
CA ARG A 218 5.33 -19.24 -3.46
C ARG A 218 4.69 -18.55 -2.25
N GLN A 219 3.85 -17.55 -2.51
CA GLN A 219 3.22 -16.74 -1.48
C GLN A 219 1.90 -16.12 -1.98
N LEU A 220 1.09 -15.56 -1.08
CA LEU A 220 -0.01 -14.67 -1.46
C LEU A 220 0.56 -13.44 -2.19
N PRO A 221 0.06 -13.08 -3.39
CA PRO A 221 0.51 -11.93 -4.17
C PRO A 221 0.01 -10.59 -3.59
N LEU A 222 0.18 -10.39 -2.29
CA LEU A 222 -0.40 -9.29 -1.51
C LEU A 222 0.67 -8.59 -0.65
N ALA A 223 0.49 -7.29 -0.43
CA ALA A 223 1.16 -6.52 0.62
C ALA A 223 0.11 -5.75 1.44
N VAL A 224 0.41 -5.48 2.71
CA VAL A 224 -0.42 -4.61 3.55
C VAL A 224 -0.39 -3.19 2.98
N ALA A 225 -1.52 -2.49 3.02
CA ALA A 225 -1.68 -1.22 2.29
C ALA A 225 -2.43 -0.16 3.12
N PHE A 226 -2.02 0.03 4.38
CA PHE A 226 -2.35 1.26 5.12
C PHE A 226 -1.51 2.42 4.61
N ALA A 227 -0.22 2.15 4.40
CA ALA A 227 0.72 2.98 3.69
C ALA A 227 1.15 2.31 2.38
N ILE A 228 1.44 3.12 1.36
CA ILE A 228 1.96 2.71 0.05
C ILE A 228 3.01 3.70 -0.44
N THR A 229 3.88 3.29 -1.37
CA THR A 229 4.88 4.20 -1.94
C THR A 229 4.25 5.17 -2.94
N ILE A 230 4.81 6.37 -3.04
CA ILE A 230 4.44 7.35 -4.09
C ILE A 230 4.79 6.81 -5.48
N ASN A 231 5.95 6.16 -5.58
CA ASN A 231 6.40 5.47 -6.78
C ASN A 231 5.98 4.00 -6.69
N ASN A 232 4.85 3.66 -7.30
CA ASN A 232 4.40 2.28 -7.52
C ASN A 232 4.76 1.82 -8.93
#